data_AF-W5KP93-F1
#
_entry.id   AF-W5KP93-F1
#
_cell.length_a   1.000
_cell.length_b   1.000
_cell.length_c   1.000
_cell.angle_alpha   90.00
_cell.angle_beta   90.00
_cell.angle_gamma   90.00
#
_symmetry.space_group_name_H-M   'P 1'
#
loop_
_entity.id
_entity.type
_entity.pdbx_description
1 polymer ?
#
loop_
_entity_poly.entity_id
_entity_poly.type
_entity_poly.pdbx_seq_one_letter_code
_entity_poly.pdbx_strand_id
1 'polypeptide(L)'
;MVQMETDHPEVVSSMIYGTTYENRSISLLKIGLNSTSPKKAIWMDCGIHAREWIAPAFCQYFVKEILASYKTDTKMNEMFKNLDFYITPVLNMDGYIYSWVDNTTRLWRKSRSPGSDGCSCYGTDLNRNFYANWGSKSLFYSKAIKAVHGKEYVVGTSPDVLYANSGSSRDFARLIGIPFSFTFELRDKGEFGFKLPEDQIQPTCEEAYQGALSIITTVHDKTFTSAAFTITATLWTTMTAACLSTATWV
;
A
#
# COMPACT_ATOMS: atom_id res chain seq x y z
N MET A 1 -0.89 -13.59 11.91
CA MET A 1 0.37 -12.85 12.13
C MET A 1 1.33 -13.68 12.97
N VAL A 2 1.02 -13.98 14.24
CA VAL A 2 1.88 -14.82 15.13
C VAL A 2 2.36 -16.12 14.48
N GLN A 3 1.46 -16.85 13.80
CA GLN A 3 1.84 -18.07 13.08
C GLN A 3 2.92 -17.82 12.01
N MET A 4 2.80 -16.73 11.23
CA MET A 4 3.77 -16.38 10.18
C MET A 4 5.14 -16.01 10.77
N GLU A 5 5.17 -15.35 11.94
CA GLU A 5 6.42 -15.08 12.66
C GLU A 5 7.07 -16.36 13.19
N THR A 6 6.24 -17.30 13.67
CA THR A 6 6.70 -18.57 14.22
C THR A 6 7.26 -19.48 13.13
N ASP A 7 6.61 -19.51 11.96
CA ASP A 7 7.00 -20.36 10.84
C ASP A 7 8.17 -19.79 10.02
N HIS A 8 8.36 -18.46 10.05
CA HIS A 8 9.39 -17.75 9.28
C HIS A 8 10.18 -16.72 10.12
N PRO A 9 10.75 -17.11 11.28
CA PRO A 9 11.36 -16.18 12.22
C PRO A 9 12.62 -15.49 11.67
N GLU A 10 13.20 -16.02 10.58
CA GLU A 10 14.39 -15.47 9.94
C GLU A 10 14.08 -14.30 8.99
N VAL A 11 12.82 -14.12 8.59
CA VAL A 11 12.40 -13.05 7.67
C VAL A 11 11.16 -12.28 8.11
N VAL A 12 10.39 -12.76 9.09
CA VAL A 12 9.15 -12.10 9.55
C VAL A 12 9.30 -11.64 10.99
N SER A 13 8.93 -10.39 11.23
CA SER A 13 8.61 -9.86 12.56
C SER A 13 7.34 -9.01 12.47
N SER A 14 6.72 -8.71 13.59
CA SER A 14 5.57 -7.82 13.67
C SER A 14 5.81 -6.71 14.67
N MET A 15 5.08 -5.62 14.47
CA MET A 15 5.10 -4.49 15.40
C MET A 15 3.72 -3.89 15.51
N ILE A 16 3.39 -3.44 16.71
CA ILE A 16 2.24 -2.59 16.98
C ILE A 16 2.70 -1.14 16.74
N TYR A 17 2.04 -0.44 15.83
CA TYR A 17 2.41 0.93 15.47
C TYR A 17 1.31 1.95 15.78
N GLY A 18 0.19 1.50 16.35
CA GLY A 18 -0.89 2.37 16.79
C GLY A 18 -1.96 1.62 17.56
N THR A 19 -2.92 2.40 18.04
CA THR A 19 -4.09 1.92 18.75
C THR A 19 -5.33 2.58 18.15
N THR A 20 -6.40 1.81 17.98
CA THR A 20 -7.68 2.30 17.46
C THR A 20 -8.47 3.09 18.51
N TYR A 21 -9.61 3.66 18.12
CA TYR A 21 -10.46 4.42 19.05
C TYR A 21 -11.02 3.53 20.16
N GLU A 22 -11.44 2.31 19.85
CA GLU A 22 -11.93 1.34 20.82
C GLU A 22 -10.79 0.53 21.48
N ASN A 23 -9.57 1.08 21.51
CA ASN A 23 -8.40 0.56 22.22
C ASN A 23 -7.87 -0.81 21.73
N ARG A 24 -7.89 -1.04 20.42
CA ARG A 24 -7.30 -2.24 19.80
C ARG A 24 -5.97 -1.94 19.13
N SER A 25 -5.03 -2.87 19.20
CA SER A 25 -3.72 -2.72 18.55
C SER A 25 -3.85 -2.73 17.03
N ILE A 26 -3.18 -1.78 16.38
CA ILE A 26 -2.95 -1.77 14.93
C ILE A 26 -1.54 -2.32 14.71
N SER A 27 -1.47 -3.49 14.09
CA SER A 27 -0.24 -4.23 13.89
C SER A 27 0.10 -4.40 12.41
N LEU A 28 1.40 -4.40 12.10
CA LEU A 28 1.92 -4.73 10.77
C LEU A 28 2.91 -5.89 10.85
N LEU A 29 3.10 -6.59 9.73
CA LEU A 29 4.21 -7.51 9.49
C LEU A 29 5.35 -6.75 8.80
N LYS A 30 6.56 -6.84 9.32
CA LYS A 30 7.80 -6.49 8.64
C LYS A 30 8.43 -7.77 8.08
N ILE A 31 8.58 -7.84 6.76
CA ILE A 31 9.04 -9.02 6.04
C ILE A 31 10.26 -8.67 5.19
N GLY A 32 11.35 -9.41 5.32
CA GLY A 32 12.55 -9.26 4.50
C GLY A 32 13.79 -9.87 5.16
N LEU A 33 14.87 -10.02 4.39
CA LEU A 33 16.13 -10.54 4.92
C LEU A 33 16.85 -9.51 5.80
N ASN A 34 17.51 -9.97 6.85
CA ASN A 34 18.33 -9.12 7.70
C ASN A 34 19.43 -8.41 6.90
N SER A 35 19.69 -7.15 7.23
CA SER A 35 20.69 -6.29 6.60
C SER A 35 21.37 -5.42 7.64
N THR A 36 22.65 -5.12 7.44
CA THR A 36 23.43 -4.21 8.30
C THR A 36 23.13 -2.74 8.02
N SER A 37 22.60 -2.43 6.83
CA SER A 37 22.14 -1.09 6.44
C SER A 37 20.62 -1.03 6.29
N PRO A 38 19.98 0.13 6.53
CA PRO A 38 18.56 0.31 6.26
C PRO A 38 18.21 -0.01 4.80
N LYS A 39 17.18 -0.84 4.61
CA LYS A 39 16.63 -1.17 3.29
C LYS A 39 15.55 -0.17 2.89
N LYS A 40 15.28 -0.08 1.58
CA LYS A 40 14.08 0.63 1.10
C LYS A 40 12.84 -0.18 1.46
N ALA A 41 11.68 0.46 1.51
CA ALA A 41 10.46 -0.15 2.00
C ALA A 41 9.36 -0.19 0.93
N ILE A 42 8.59 -1.27 0.92
CA ILE A 42 7.25 -1.33 0.33
C ILE A 42 6.26 -1.34 1.49
N TRP A 43 5.32 -0.39 1.48
CA TRP A 43 4.22 -0.36 2.44
C TRP A 43 2.92 -0.77 1.74
N MET A 44 2.18 -1.70 2.33
CA MET A 44 0.87 -2.14 1.85
C MET A 44 -0.08 -2.25 3.04
N ASP A 45 -1.15 -1.45 3.01
CA ASP A 45 -2.25 -1.60 3.96
C ASP A 45 -3.52 -2.11 3.27
N CYS A 46 -4.28 -2.89 4.02
CA CYS A 46 -5.59 -3.40 3.63
C CYS A 46 -6.63 -3.07 4.70
N GLY A 47 -7.91 -3.15 4.33
CA GLY A 47 -9.01 -2.99 5.27
C GLY A 47 -9.11 -1.58 5.88
N ILE A 48 -8.74 -0.54 5.15
CA ILE A 48 -9.02 0.85 5.55
C ILE A 48 -10.53 1.12 5.64
N HIS A 49 -11.32 0.47 4.77
CA HIS A 49 -12.78 0.41 4.87
C HIS A 49 -13.23 -0.95 5.37
N ALA A 50 -14.08 -0.94 6.39
CA ALA A 50 -14.45 -2.14 7.12
C ALA A 50 -15.17 -3.21 6.28
N ARG A 51 -16.11 -2.83 5.41
CA ARG A 51 -16.92 -3.74 4.58
C ARG A 51 -16.19 -4.40 3.41
N GLU A 52 -15.01 -3.90 3.04
CA GLU A 52 -14.23 -4.35 1.88
C GLU A 52 -13.40 -5.60 2.24
N TRP A 53 -14.09 -6.68 2.67
CA TRP A 53 -13.48 -7.90 3.25
C TRP A 53 -12.47 -8.61 2.35
N ILE A 54 -12.57 -8.44 1.03
CA ILE A 54 -11.61 -9.01 0.09
C ILE A 54 -10.21 -8.40 0.22
N ALA A 55 -10.08 -7.15 0.69
CA ALA A 55 -8.78 -6.52 0.86
C ALA A 55 -7.96 -7.16 2.00
N PRO A 56 -8.48 -7.35 3.23
CA PRO A 56 -7.79 -8.13 4.26
C PRO A 56 -7.45 -9.56 3.82
N ALA A 57 -8.32 -10.23 3.05
CA ALA A 57 -8.03 -11.55 2.50
C ALA A 57 -6.84 -11.51 1.53
N PHE A 58 -6.79 -10.50 0.64
CA PHE A 58 -5.67 -10.27 -0.27
C PHE A 58 -4.35 -10.02 0.47
N CYS A 59 -4.31 -9.15 1.49
CA CYS A 59 -3.08 -8.92 2.25
C CYS A 59 -2.53 -10.21 2.88
N GLN A 60 -3.41 -11.09 3.38
CA GLN A 60 -3.01 -12.39 3.91
C GLN A 60 -2.45 -13.31 2.80
N TYR A 61 -3.12 -13.36 1.66
CA TYR A 61 -2.68 -14.11 0.50
C TYR A 61 -1.32 -13.61 -0.02
N PHE A 62 -1.14 -12.30 -0.15
CA PHE A 62 0.11 -11.68 -0.58
C PHE A 62 1.28 -12.10 0.30
N VAL A 63 1.12 -12.04 1.62
CA VAL A 63 2.14 -12.48 2.60
C VAL A 63 2.48 -13.96 2.41
N LYS A 64 1.47 -14.82 2.25
CA LYS A 64 1.67 -16.24 2.01
C LYS A 64 2.50 -16.48 0.74
N GLU A 65 2.18 -15.83 -0.37
CA GLU A 65 2.84 -16.07 -1.65
C GLU A 65 4.29 -15.57 -1.68
N ILE A 66 4.59 -14.40 -1.08
CA ILE A 66 5.98 -13.91 -1.02
C ILE A 66 6.85 -14.80 -0.11
N LEU A 67 6.29 -15.33 0.99
CA LEU A 67 6.98 -16.27 1.88
C LEU A 67 7.13 -17.67 1.27
N ALA A 68 6.20 -18.08 0.41
CA ALA A 68 6.33 -19.33 -0.32
C ALA A 68 7.43 -19.27 -1.40
N SER A 69 7.70 -18.10 -1.96
CA SER A 69 8.56 -17.94 -3.14
C SER A 69 9.96 -17.36 -2.89
N TYR A 70 10.22 -16.63 -1.80
CA TYR A 70 11.51 -15.92 -1.61
C TYR A 70 12.78 -16.80 -1.57
N LYS A 71 12.64 -18.11 -1.31
CA LYS A 71 13.76 -19.06 -1.33
C LYS A 71 14.00 -19.68 -2.71
N THR A 72 12.97 -19.75 -3.55
CA THR A 72 12.99 -20.49 -4.83
C THR A 72 13.00 -19.57 -6.05
N ASP A 73 12.29 -18.44 -5.97
CA ASP A 73 12.26 -17.43 -7.03
C ASP A 73 13.42 -16.45 -6.86
N THR A 74 14.26 -16.35 -7.90
CA THR A 74 15.47 -15.52 -7.85
C THR A 74 15.15 -14.04 -7.72
N LYS A 75 14.05 -13.58 -8.31
CA LYS A 75 13.65 -12.18 -8.27
C LYS A 75 13.08 -11.80 -6.91
N MET A 76 12.22 -12.62 -6.34
CA MET A 76 11.70 -12.45 -4.99
C MET A 76 12.83 -12.49 -3.95
N ASN A 77 13.79 -13.41 -4.11
CA ASN A 77 14.97 -13.46 -3.25
C ASN A 77 15.78 -12.15 -3.29
N GLU A 78 16.01 -11.61 -4.48
CA GLU A 78 16.67 -10.32 -4.68
C GLU A 78 15.88 -9.18 -4.01
N MET A 79 14.55 -9.15 -4.20
CA MET A 79 13.69 -8.17 -3.54
C MET A 79 13.75 -8.28 -2.02
N PHE A 80 13.80 -9.48 -1.44
CA PHE A 80 13.94 -9.66 0.02
C PHE A 80 15.27 -9.15 0.57
N LYS A 81 16.35 -9.18 -0.22
CA LYS A 81 17.65 -8.60 0.14
C LYS A 81 17.63 -7.07 0.09
N ASN A 82 16.91 -6.50 -0.88
CA ASN A 82 16.95 -5.07 -1.17
C ASN A 82 15.82 -4.26 -0.49
N LEU A 83 14.71 -4.91 -0.15
CA LEU A 83 13.49 -4.31 0.37
C LEU A 83 13.06 -4.91 1.72
N ASP A 84 12.40 -4.09 2.52
CA ASP A 84 11.51 -4.51 3.60
C ASP A 84 10.04 -4.31 3.17
N PHE A 85 9.21 -5.34 3.33
CA PHE A 85 7.77 -5.25 3.13
C PHE A 85 7.09 -4.99 4.48
N TYR A 86 6.37 -3.88 4.59
CA TYR A 86 5.54 -3.52 5.73
C TYR A 86 4.07 -3.71 5.35
N ILE A 87 3.45 -4.77 5.88
CA ILE A 87 2.09 -5.17 5.51
C ILE A 87 1.16 -5.01 6.70
N THR A 88 0.14 -4.15 6.58
CA THR A 88 -0.94 -4.01 7.58
C THR A 88 -2.20 -4.70 7.05
N PRO A 89 -2.56 -5.91 7.52
CA PRO A 89 -3.70 -6.66 6.97
C PRO A 89 -5.06 -6.00 7.21
N VAL A 90 -5.23 -5.34 8.37
CA VAL A 90 -6.46 -4.64 8.74
C VAL A 90 -6.09 -3.33 9.44
N LEU A 91 -6.21 -2.23 8.72
CA LEU A 91 -5.98 -0.89 9.27
C LEU A 91 -7.14 -0.43 10.17
N ASN A 92 -8.39 -0.63 9.72
CA ASN A 92 -9.60 -0.23 10.45
C ASN A 92 -10.14 -1.38 11.32
N MET A 93 -9.39 -1.75 12.37
CA MET A 93 -9.74 -2.92 13.19
C MET A 93 -11.13 -2.79 13.85
N ASP A 94 -11.46 -1.62 14.41
CA ASP A 94 -12.76 -1.41 15.05
C ASP A 94 -13.91 -1.53 14.05
N GLY A 95 -13.78 -0.88 12.89
CA GLY A 95 -14.78 -0.96 11.84
C GLY A 95 -14.91 -2.38 11.30
N TYR A 96 -13.79 -3.08 11.09
CA TYR A 96 -13.78 -4.46 10.59
C TYR A 96 -14.55 -5.36 11.55
N ILE A 97 -14.22 -5.38 12.84
CA ILE A 97 -14.95 -6.14 13.86
C ILE A 97 -16.43 -5.75 13.88
N TYR A 98 -16.76 -4.46 13.80
CA TYR A 98 -18.14 -4.01 13.77
C TYR A 98 -18.91 -4.56 12.57
N SER A 99 -18.27 -4.71 11.40
CA SER A 99 -18.90 -5.32 10.21
C SER A 99 -19.21 -6.81 10.36
N TRP A 100 -18.62 -7.50 11.34
CA TRP A 100 -18.89 -8.91 11.63
C TRP A 100 -19.99 -9.14 12.68
N VAL A 101 -20.52 -8.09 13.29
CA VAL A 101 -21.55 -8.21 14.36
C VAL A 101 -22.81 -8.88 13.83
N ASP A 102 -23.41 -8.34 12.75
CA ASP A 102 -24.56 -8.93 12.09
C ASP A 102 -24.78 -8.35 10.68
N ASN A 103 -25.87 -8.77 10.01
CA ASN A 103 -26.21 -8.30 8.67
C ASN A 103 -26.54 -6.80 8.58
N THR A 104 -26.94 -6.16 9.67
CA THR A 104 -27.22 -4.72 9.72
C THR A 104 -25.92 -3.89 9.75
N THR A 105 -24.85 -4.44 10.31
CA THR A 105 -23.54 -3.78 10.40
C THR A 105 -22.58 -4.18 9.28
N ARG A 106 -22.87 -5.27 8.53
CA ARG A 106 -22.02 -5.81 7.46
C ARG A 106 -21.52 -4.80 6.42
N LEU A 107 -22.30 -3.76 6.15
CA LEU A 107 -21.96 -2.72 5.17
C LEU A 107 -21.30 -1.47 5.81
N TRP A 108 -20.90 -1.56 7.08
CA TRP A 108 -20.16 -0.50 7.75
C TRP A 108 -18.83 -0.23 7.07
N ARG A 109 -18.48 1.04 6.90
CA ARG A 109 -17.28 1.48 6.15
C ARG A 109 -16.25 2.19 7.02
N LYS A 110 -16.73 3.06 7.90
CA LYS A 110 -15.94 4.10 8.58
C LYS A 110 -15.17 3.55 9.79
N SER A 111 -14.41 4.40 10.47
CA SER A 111 -13.93 4.12 11.84
C SER A 111 -15.10 3.98 12.84
N ARG A 112 -14.79 3.80 14.13
CA ARG A 112 -15.76 3.72 15.22
C ARG A 112 -15.70 4.88 16.23
N SER A 113 -14.98 5.96 15.90
CA SER A 113 -14.97 7.17 16.72
C SER A 113 -16.37 7.81 16.81
N PRO A 114 -16.77 8.40 17.95
CA PRO A 114 -18.00 9.16 18.04
C PRO A 114 -17.94 10.40 17.15
N GLY A 115 -19.11 10.87 16.74
CA GLY A 115 -19.28 12.14 16.05
C GLY A 115 -19.07 13.33 16.99
N SER A 116 -19.16 14.53 16.42
CA SER A 116 -19.13 15.78 17.18
C SER A 116 -20.30 15.90 18.16
N ASP A 117 -20.13 16.75 19.17
CA ASP A 117 -21.15 17.04 20.18
C ASP A 117 -22.53 17.29 19.55
N GLY A 118 -23.53 16.55 20.02
CA GLY A 118 -24.91 16.62 19.52
C GLY A 118 -25.25 15.70 18.34
N CYS A 119 -24.29 14.97 17.75
CA CYS A 119 -24.55 13.95 16.73
C CYS A 119 -24.56 12.55 17.37
N SER A 120 -25.60 11.75 17.15
CA SER A 120 -25.60 10.30 17.43
C SER A 120 -24.83 9.48 16.39
N CYS A 121 -24.00 10.15 15.60
CA CYS A 121 -23.32 9.64 14.43
C CYS A 121 -21.98 9.03 14.84
N TYR A 122 -21.57 7.95 14.17
CA TYR A 122 -20.28 7.31 14.43
C TYR A 122 -19.45 7.20 13.16
N GLY A 123 -18.13 7.28 13.33
CA GLY A 123 -17.11 6.99 12.36
C GLY A 123 -16.77 8.14 11.41
N THR A 124 -15.49 8.19 11.06
CA THR A 124 -14.93 9.01 9.98
C THR A 124 -14.52 8.09 8.83
N ASP A 125 -14.72 8.54 7.58
CA ASP A 125 -14.13 7.84 6.43
C ASP A 125 -12.61 8.03 6.48
N LEU A 126 -11.89 6.95 6.79
CA LEU A 126 -10.44 7.00 6.99
C LEU A 126 -9.69 7.40 5.72
N ASN A 127 -10.19 7.04 4.53
CA ASN A 127 -9.60 7.45 3.26
C ASN A 127 -10.12 8.83 2.78
N ARG A 128 -10.68 9.63 3.70
CA ARG A 128 -10.94 11.06 3.56
C ARG A 128 -10.27 11.88 4.67
N ASN A 129 -9.44 11.24 5.50
CA ASN A 129 -8.90 11.83 6.72
C ASN A 129 -7.39 12.08 6.68
N PHE A 130 -6.74 11.91 5.53
CA PHE A 130 -5.33 12.25 5.36
C PHE A 130 -5.16 13.73 5.02
N TYR A 131 -4.01 14.32 5.40
CA TYR A 131 -3.66 15.71 5.12
C TYR A 131 -3.25 15.94 3.65
N ALA A 132 -4.12 15.54 2.73
CA ALA A 132 -3.95 15.70 1.29
C ALA A 132 -5.20 16.38 0.74
N ASN A 133 -5.15 17.71 0.59
CA ASN A 133 -6.34 18.50 0.26
C ASN A 133 -7.48 18.27 1.28
N TRP A 134 -7.13 18.02 2.55
CA TRP A 134 -8.07 17.67 3.61
C TRP A 134 -9.07 18.80 3.86
N GLY A 135 -10.36 18.47 3.84
CA GLY A 135 -11.44 19.46 3.94
C GLY A 135 -11.55 20.43 2.75
N SER A 136 -10.71 20.30 1.72
CA SER A 136 -10.77 21.17 0.55
C SER A 136 -11.95 20.79 -0.33
N LYS A 137 -12.65 21.83 -0.80
CA LYS A 137 -13.92 21.81 -1.53
C LYS A 137 -13.83 21.24 -2.96
N SER A 138 -12.96 20.28 -3.24
CA SER A 138 -12.75 19.69 -4.59
C SER A 138 -14.07 19.19 -5.22
N LEU A 139 -14.98 18.64 -4.39
CA LEU A 139 -16.34 18.23 -4.80
C LEU A 139 -17.29 19.39 -5.13
N PHE A 140 -17.08 20.60 -4.57
CA PHE A 140 -17.93 21.76 -4.84
C PHE A 140 -17.40 22.61 -6.01
N TYR A 141 -16.08 22.69 -6.20
CA TYR A 141 -15.47 23.45 -7.30
C TYR A 141 -15.84 22.89 -8.69
N SER A 142 -15.81 21.56 -8.89
CA SER A 142 -16.16 20.98 -10.20
C SER A 142 -17.64 21.19 -10.56
N LYS A 143 -18.55 21.07 -9.58
CA LYS A 143 -19.97 21.38 -9.75
C LYS A 143 -20.23 22.87 -10.02
N ALA A 144 -19.57 23.76 -9.29
CA ALA A 144 -19.73 25.19 -9.46
C ALA A 144 -19.22 25.67 -10.83
N ILE A 145 -18.09 25.15 -11.30
CA ILE A 145 -17.52 25.52 -12.60
C ILE A 145 -18.36 24.98 -13.77
N LYS A 146 -18.88 23.75 -13.68
CA LYS A 146 -19.83 23.19 -14.66
C LYS A 146 -21.11 24.03 -14.77
N ALA A 147 -21.60 24.55 -13.64
CA ALA A 147 -22.85 25.31 -13.57
C ALA A 147 -22.77 26.71 -14.21
N VAL A 148 -21.58 27.26 -14.44
CA VAL A 148 -21.42 28.65 -14.91
C VAL A 148 -21.31 28.74 -16.45
N HIS A 149 -20.52 27.88 -17.10
CA HIS A 149 -20.30 27.96 -18.56
C HIS A 149 -20.32 26.60 -19.28
N GLY A 150 -20.72 25.51 -18.61
CA GLY A 150 -20.72 24.17 -19.21
C GLY A 150 -19.34 23.64 -19.61
N LYS A 151 -18.25 24.32 -19.25
CA LYS A 151 -16.88 23.87 -19.51
C LYS A 151 -16.47 22.79 -18.52
N GLU A 152 -16.02 21.66 -19.05
CA GLU A 152 -15.35 20.62 -18.29
C GLU A 152 -13.90 21.05 -18.00
N TYR A 153 -13.51 20.98 -16.73
CA TYR A 153 -12.12 21.18 -16.30
C TYR A 153 -11.53 19.81 -15.96
N VAL A 154 -10.33 19.52 -16.47
CA VAL A 154 -9.62 18.26 -16.24
C VAL A 154 -8.72 18.36 -14.99
N VAL A 155 -8.84 17.38 -14.10
CA VAL A 155 -8.01 17.16 -12.89
C VAL A 155 -7.60 15.68 -12.88
N GLY A 156 -6.30 15.38 -12.73
CA GLY A 156 -5.75 14.01 -12.93
C GLY A 156 -5.62 13.12 -11.68
N THR A 157 -5.53 11.80 -11.90
CA THR A 157 -5.39 10.65 -10.95
C THR A 157 -6.44 10.50 -9.83
N SER A 158 -7.21 9.40 -9.86
CA SER A 158 -8.56 9.10 -9.29
C SER A 158 -9.78 9.63 -10.06
N PRO A 159 -9.92 10.92 -10.41
CA PRO A 159 -11.07 11.40 -11.18
C PRO A 159 -11.18 10.74 -12.56
N ASP A 160 -10.04 10.40 -13.20
CA ASP A 160 -10.00 9.85 -14.56
C ASP A 160 -10.48 8.38 -14.65
N VAL A 161 -10.50 7.66 -13.52
CA VAL A 161 -10.81 6.21 -13.46
C VAL A 161 -12.04 5.91 -12.60
N LEU A 162 -12.31 6.72 -11.56
CA LEU A 162 -13.42 6.51 -10.63
C LEU A 162 -14.24 7.80 -10.43
N TYR A 163 -13.75 8.72 -9.61
CA TYR A 163 -14.35 10.03 -9.31
C TYR A 163 -13.37 10.88 -8.50
N ALA A 164 -13.60 12.19 -8.47
CA ALA A 164 -12.78 13.12 -7.70
C ALA A 164 -12.95 12.93 -6.17
N ASN A 165 -11.83 12.82 -5.46
CA ASN A 165 -11.79 12.67 -4.00
C ASN A 165 -10.73 13.60 -3.37
N SER A 166 -10.74 13.73 -2.05
CA SER A 166 -9.72 14.43 -1.26
C SER A 166 -9.46 13.69 0.05
N GLY A 167 -8.31 13.92 0.67
CA GLY A 167 -7.91 13.29 1.92
C GLY A 167 -7.59 11.79 1.79
N SER A 168 -7.20 11.33 0.61
CA SER A 168 -6.85 9.94 0.36
C SER A 168 -5.43 9.61 0.86
N SER A 169 -5.22 8.37 1.29
CA SER A 169 -3.89 7.86 1.70
C SER A 169 -2.89 7.92 0.54
N ARG A 170 -3.35 7.58 -0.67
CA ARG A 170 -2.53 7.59 -1.88
C ARG A 170 -1.94 8.96 -2.17
N ASP A 171 -2.78 10.00 -2.15
CA ASP A 171 -2.34 11.36 -2.46
C ASP A 171 -1.44 11.90 -1.36
N PHE A 172 -1.75 11.60 -0.10
CA PHE A 172 -0.90 11.96 1.03
C PHE A 172 0.49 11.32 0.92
N ALA A 173 0.57 10.02 0.62
CA ALA A 173 1.84 9.33 0.39
C ALA A 173 2.67 10.03 -0.69
N ARG A 174 2.04 10.45 -1.79
CA ARG A 174 2.73 11.17 -2.86
C ARG A 174 3.21 12.55 -2.42
N LEU A 175 2.41 13.28 -1.63
CA LEU A 175 2.73 14.60 -1.10
C LEU A 175 3.90 14.58 -0.12
N ILE A 176 4.04 13.53 0.69
CA ILE A 176 5.17 13.38 1.62
C ILE A 176 6.43 12.81 0.94
N GLY A 177 6.44 12.70 -0.39
CA GLY A 177 7.62 12.35 -1.17
C GLY A 177 7.76 10.86 -1.53
N ILE A 178 6.76 10.00 -1.27
CA ILE A 178 6.77 8.61 -1.74
C ILE A 178 6.49 8.60 -3.25
N PRO A 179 7.45 8.22 -4.10
CA PRO A 179 7.34 8.43 -5.55
C PRO A 179 6.34 7.47 -6.23
N PHE A 180 6.10 6.32 -5.63
CA PHE A 180 5.23 5.26 -6.15
C PHE A 180 4.11 5.00 -5.14
N SER A 181 2.88 5.38 -5.49
CA SER A 181 1.70 5.28 -4.62
C SER A 181 0.51 4.84 -5.45
N PHE A 182 -0.12 3.72 -5.08
CA PHE A 182 -1.18 3.07 -5.86
C PHE A 182 -2.37 2.72 -4.98
N THR A 183 -3.55 2.61 -5.59
CA THR A 183 -4.77 2.12 -4.94
C THR A 183 -5.32 0.97 -5.77
N PHE A 184 -5.61 -0.15 -5.12
CA PHE A 184 -6.22 -1.32 -5.73
C PHE A 184 -7.69 -1.35 -5.35
N GLU A 185 -8.57 -1.30 -6.34
CA GLU A 185 -9.98 -1.65 -6.20
C GLU A 185 -10.13 -3.08 -6.74
N LEU A 186 -10.44 -4.04 -5.86
CA LEU A 186 -10.51 -5.46 -6.19
C LEU A 186 -11.88 -5.82 -6.80
N ARG A 187 -12.11 -7.12 -7.06
CA ARG A 187 -13.39 -7.59 -7.56
C ARG A 187 -14.56 -7.14 -6.65
N ASP A 188 -15.72 -6.87 -7.20
CA ASP A 188 -16.14 -6.99 -8.59
C ASP A 188 -16.59 -5.63 -9.19
N LYS A 189 -17.38 -5.65 -10.26
CA LYS A 189 -17.94 -4.43 -10.89
C LYS A 189 -19.39 -4.13 -10.44
N GLY A 190 -19.82 -4.69 -9.32
CA GLY A 190 -21.11 -4.41 -8.68
C GLY A 190 -22.15 -5.53 -8.70
N GLU A 191 -21.81 -6.74 -9.15
CA GLU A 191 -22.73 -7.89 -9.10
C GLU A 191 -23.00 -8.32 -7.64
N PHE A 192 -21.92 -8.49 -6.88
CA PHE A 192 -21.90 -8.78 -5.45
C PHE A 192 -21.42 -7.57 -4.63
N GLY A 193 -20.63 -6.69 -5.23
CA GLY A 193 -20.03 -5.53 -4.57
C GLY A 193 -19.25 -5.95 -3.32
N PHE A 194 -19.62 -5.41 -2.16
CA PHE A 194 -18.93 -5.71 -0.91
C PHE A 194 -19.24 -7.09 -0.31
N LYS A 195 -20.21 -7.83 -0.87
CA LYS A 195 -20.59 -9.18 -0.44
C LYS A 195 -20.09 -10.24 -1.43
N LEU A 196 -18.85 -10.07 -1.90
CA LEU A 196 -18.19 -11.00 -2.81
C LEU A 196 -18.18 -12.44 -2.20
N PRO A 197 -18.64 -13.47 -2.94
CA PRO A 197 -18.66 -14.85 -2.46
C PRO A 197 -17.27 -15.39 -2.09
N GLU A 198 -17.22 -16.35 -1.17
CA GLU A 198 -15.95 -16.90 -0.66
C GLU A 198 -15.15 -17.65 -1.74
N ASP A 199 -15.83 -18.29 -2.69
CA ASP A 199 -15.20 -18.97 -3.84
C ASP A 199 -14.52 -18.01 -4.82
N GLN A 200 -14.84 -16.70 -4.74
CA GLN A 200 -14.17 -15.64 -5.50
C GLN A 200 -12.93 -15.08 -4.79
N ILE A 201 -12.67 -15.43 -3.52
CA ILE A 201 -11.52 -14.92 -2.77
C ILE A 201 -10.23 -15.33 -3.46
N GLN A 202 -10.03 -16.62 -3.72
CA GLN A 202 -8.79 -17.12 -4.30
C GLN A 202 -8.53 -16.54 -5.71
N PRO A 203 -9.47 -16.59 -6.68
CA PRO A 203 -9.27 -15.96 -7.98
C PRO A 203 -8.94 -14.47 -7.90
N THR A 204 -9.63 -13.73 -7.02
CA THR A 204 -9.35 -12.29 -6.84
C THR A 204 -7.93 -12.06 -6.30
N CYS A 205 -7.49 -12.89 -5.34
CA CYS A 205 -6.17 -12.75 -4.75
C CYS A 205 -5.05 -13.13 -5.72
N GLU A 206 -5.23 -14.18 -6.53
CA GLU A 206 -4.27 -14.59 -7.57
C GLU A 206 -4.03 -13.45 -8.59
N GLU A 207 -5.10 -12.84 -9.09
CA GLU A 207 -5.04 -11.71 -10.03
C GLU A 207 -4.38 -10.48 -9.40
N ALA A 208 -4.83 -10.11 -8.20
CA ALA A 208 -4.30 -8.97 -7.47
C ALA A 208 -2.82 -9.16 -7.12
N TYR A 209 -2.40 -10.38 -6.79
CA TYR A 209 -1.02 -10.72 -6.51
C TYR A 209 -0.13 -10.49 -7.72
N GLN A 210 -0.54 -10.96 -8.91
CA GLN A 210 0.21 -10.70 -10.14
C GLN A 210 0.32 -9.20 -10.44
N GLY A 211 -0.75 -8.44 -10.24
CA GLY A 211 -0.74 -6.98 -10.38
C GLY A 211 0.24 -6.30 -9.41
N ALA A 212 0.18 -6.66 -8.13
CA ALA A 212 1.07 -6.12 -7.10
C ALA A 212 2.53 -6.50 -7.35
N LEU A 213 2.80 -7.76 -7.66
CA LEU A 213 4.14 -8.27 -7.95
C LEU A 213 4.76 -7.56 -9.16
N SER A 214 4.00 -7.33 -10.23
CA SER A 214 4.47 -6.59 -11.40
C SER A 214 4.86 -5.15 -11.07
N ILE A 215 4.06 -4.45 -10.26
CA ILE A 215 4.36 -3.08 -9.81
C ILE A 215 5.64 -3.07 -8.96
N ILE A 216 5.71 -3.95 -7.95
CA ILE A 216 6.83 -4.02 -7.01
C ILE A 216 8.12 -4.36 -7.77
N THR A 217 8.08 -5.33 -8.68
CA THR A 217 9.23 -5.71 -9.52
C THR A 217 9.70 -4.54 -10.38
N THR A 218 8.76 -3.83 -11.03
CA THR A 218 9.09 -2.65 -11.85
C THR A 218 9.72 -1.52 -11.02
N VAL A 219 9.19 -1.27 -9.82
CA VAL A 219 9.72 -0.27 -8.88
C VAL A 219 11.10 -0.67 -8.38
N HIS A 220 11.28 -1.94 -8.03
CA HIS A 220 12.56 -2.51 -7.63
C HIS A 220 13.61 -2.29 -8.73
N ASP A 221 13.33 -2.67 -9.97
CA ASP A 221 14.29 -2.60 -11.07
C ASP A 221 14.70 -1.17 -11.38
N LYS A 222 13.73 -0.25 -11.44
CA LYS A 222 14.03 1.19 -11.58
C LYS A 222 14.94 1.71 -10.47
N THR A 223 14.78 1.18 -9.27
CA THR A 223 15.51 1.65 -8.09
C THR A 223 16.91 1.06 -7.97
N PHE A 224 17.09 -0.23 -8.28
CA PHE A 224 18.32 -0.97 -8.00
C PHE A 224 19.16 -1.27 -9.25
N THR A 225 18.57 -1.37 -10.44
CA THR A 225 19.34 -1.54 -11.70
C THR A 225 20.10 -0.27 -12.07
N SER A 226 19.53 0.91 -11.78
CA SER A 226 20.20 2.21 -11.99
C SER A 226 21.44 2.40 -11.13
N ALA A 227 21.51 1.76 -9.96
CA ALA A 227 22.64 1.87 -9.02
C ALA A 227 23.85 1.03 -9.47
N ALA A 228 23.63 -0.11 -10.16
CA ALA A 228 24.71 -0.94 -10.67
C ALA A 228 25.54 -0.22 -11.75
N PHE A 229 24.87 0.57 -12.62
CA PHE A 229 25.53 1.32 -13.69
C PHE A 229 26.43 2.45 -13.16
N THR A 230 26.05 3.08 -12.03
CA THR A 230 26.85 4.13 -11.39
C THR A 230 28.13 3.57 -10.76
N ILE A 231 28.06 2.38 -10.15
CA ILE A 231 29.24 1.74 -9.54
C ILE A 231 30.26 1.30 -10.61
N THR A 232 29.80 0.71 -11.72
CA THR A 232 30.70 0.33 -12.83
C THR A 232 31.34 1.54 -13.50
N ALA A 233 30.61 2.66 -13.68
CA ALA A 233 31.17 3.88 -14.27
C ALA A 233 32.25 4.53 -13.38
N THR A 234 32.09 4.47 -12.06
CA THR A 234 33.05 5.03 -11.09
C THR A 234 34.32 4.17 -10.95
N LEU A 235 34.17 2.84 -11.04
CA LEU A 235 35.31 1.91 -11.07
C LEU A 235 36.13 2.01 -12.37
N TRP A 236 35.48 2.20 -13.52
CA TRP A 236 36.19 2.39 -14.80
C TRP A 236 36.94 3.71 -14.88
N THR A 237 36.36 4.80 -14.35
CA THR A 237 37.04 6.11 -14.31
C THR A 237 38.21 6.15 -13.32
N THR A 238 38.13 5.43 -12.21
CA THR A 238 39.26 5.33 -11.25
C THR A 238 40.37 4.39 -11.75
N MET A 239 40.05 3.29 -12.43
CA MET A 239 41.08 2.43 -13.03
C MET A 239 41.79 3.08 -14.23
N THR A 240 41.09 3.84 -15.06
CA THR A 240 41.73 4.57 -16.17
C THR A 240 42.60 5.73 -15.68
N ALA A 241 42.22 6.42 -14.60
CA ALA A 241 43.06 7.44 -13.97
C ALA A 241 44.35 6.87 -13.36
N ALA A 242 44.31 5.66 -12.79
CA ALA A 242 45.50 5.00 -12.22
C ALA A 242 46.47 4.45 -13.29
N CYS A 243 46.00 4.08 -14.48
CA CYS A 243 46.87 3.63 -15.57
C CYS A 243 47.59 4.77 -16.31
N LEU A 244 47.11 6.02 -16.22
CA LEU A 244 47.74 7.17 -16.88
C LEU A 244 48.84 7.84 -16.05
N SER A 245 48.99 7.53 -14.77
CA SER A 245 50.00 8.15 -13.89
C SER A 245 51.31 7.37 -13.76
N THR A 246 51.46 6.21 -14.38
CA THR A 246 52.68 5.38 -14.29
C THR A 246 53.51 5.33 -15.58
N ALA A 247 53.13 6.08 -16.62
CA ALA A 247 53.77 6.04 -17.93
C ALA A 247 54.56 7.32 -18.27
N THR A 248 55.39 7.83 -17.36
CA THR A 248 56.43 8.81 -17.68
C THR A 248 57.59 8.65 -16.70
N TRP A 249 58.52 7.71 -16.93
CA TRP A 249 59.93 7.74 -16.48
C TRP A 249 60.66 6.49 -17.01
N VAL A 250 61.15 6.53 -18.26
CA VAL A 250 62.49 6.08 -18.71
C VAL A 250 62.84 6.90 -19.94
#